data_AF-A0A6P1AHP2-F1
#
_entry.id   AF-A0A6P1AHP2-F1
#
_cell.length_a   1.000
_cell.length_b   1.000
_cell.length_c   1.000
_cell.angle_alpha   90.00
_cell.angle_beta   90.00
_cell.angle_gamma   90.00
#
_symmetry.space_group_name_H-M   'P 1'
#
loop_
_entity.id
_entity.type
_entity.pdbx_description
1 polymer ?
#
loop_
_entity_poly.entity_id
_entity_poly.type
_entity_poly.pdbx_seq_one_letter_code
_entity_poly.pdbx_strand_id
1 'polypeptide(L)'
;MNLVTLQNFLDNTSFALLFLTMLIYWVGASFPRIPYLQALGSAGMASANLCIAALLGARWIEAGYFPLSNLYESLFFLAWGITAVHLLAEFKSGSRLVGVATAPVAMGVT
;
A
#
# COMPACT_ATOMS: atom_id res chain seq x y z
N MET A 1 4.60 23.72 2.37
CA MET A 1 4.80 22.66 3.38
C MET A 1 6.24 22.18 3.28
N ASN A 2 6.89 21.87 4.40
CA ASN A 2 8.25 21.33 4.40
C ASN A 2 8.20 19.88 3.88
N LEU A 3 9.21 19.42 3.12
CA LEU A 3 9.26 18.04 2.61
C LEU A 3 9.19 17.03 3.76
N VAL A 4 9.85 17.32 4.89
CA VAL A 4 9.79 16.50 6.10
C VAL A 4 8.35 16.36 6.63
N THR A 5 7.59 17.45 6.66
CA THR A 5 6.18 17.41 7.11
C THR A 5 5.29 16.64 6.14
N LEU A 6 5.57 16.72 4.83
CA LEU A 6 4.85 15.96 3.81
C LEU A 6 5.16 14.47 3.92
N GLN A 7 6.42 14.10 4.14
CA GLN A 7 6.83 12.70 4.32
C GLN A 7 6.13 12.08 5.52
N ASN A 8 6.17 12.72 6.69
CA ASN A 8 5.50 12.20 7.90
C ASN A 8 3.98 12.06 7.69
N PHE A 9 3.36 12.97 6.93
CA PHE A 9 1.95 12.88 6.60
C PHE A 9 1.66 11.69 5.68
N LEU A 10 2.44 11.54 4.59
CA LEU A 10 2.29 10.43 3.64
C LEU A 10 2.55 9.07 4.29
N ASP A 11 3.50 9.01 5.23
CA ASP A 11 3.87 7.82 5.97
C ASP A 11 2.69 7.30 6.80
N ASN A 12 2.20 8.14 7.72
CA ASN A 12 1.03 7.84 8.55
C ASN A 12 -0.22 7.54 7.71
N THR A 13 -0.40 8.26 6.60
CA THR A 13 -1.54 8.04 5.69
C THR A 13 -1.43 6.70 4.99
N SER A 14 -0.24 6.31 4.53
CA SER A 14 0.00 5.02 3.88
C SER A 14 -0.26 3.85 4.82
N PHE A 15 0.22 3.94 6.07
CA PHE A 15 -0.05 2.97 7.12
C PHE A 15 -1.55 2.85 7.40
N ALA A 16 -2.25 3.98 7.60
CA ALA A 16 -3.68 3.98 7.85
C ALA A 16 -4.48 3.39 6.68
N LEU A 17 -4.11 3.72 5.45
CA LEU A 17 -4.76 3.18 4.24
C LEU A 17 -4.56 1.66 4.14
N LEU A 18 -3.33 1.16 4.34
CA LEU A 18 -3.05 -0.28 4.30
C LEU A 18 -3.78 -1.04 5.40
N PHE A 19 -3.84 -0.48 6.61
CA PHE A 19 -4.56 -1.08 7.73
C PHE A 19 -6.06 -1.19 7.44
N LEU A 20 -6.69 -0.11 6.97
CA LEU A 20 -8.10 -0.13 6.59
C LEU A 20 -8.37 -1.09 5.43
N THR A 21 -7.48 -1.10 4.43
CA THR A 21 -7.57 -1.99 3.27
C THR A 21 -7.49 -3.46 3.67
N MET A 22 -6.59 -3.80 4.59
CA MET A 22 -6.48 -5.15 5.17
C MET A 22 -7.80 -5.57 5.84
N LEU A 23 -8.40 -4.71 6.67
CA LEU A 23 -9.70 -4.99 7.30
C LEU A 23 -10.79 -5.18 6.25
N ILE A 24 -10.83 -4.36 5.20
CA ILE A 24 -11.80 -4.48 4.11
C ILE A 24 -11.66 -5.82 3.38
N TYR A 25 -10.44 -6.27 3.07
CA TYR A 25 -10.22 -7.57 2.44
C TYR A 25 -10.66 -8.73 3.33
N TRP A 26 -10.38 -8.66 4.63
CA TRP A 26 -10.81 -9.68 5.59
C TRP A 26 -12.34 -9.73 5.74
N VAL A 27 -12.99 -8.58 5.87
CA VAL A 27 -14.46 -8.50 5.92
C VAL A 27 -15.06 -8.98 4.59
N GLY A 28 -14.46 -8.62 3.45
CA GLY A 28 -14.89 -9.07 2.13
C GLY A 28 -14.75 -10.59 1.94
N ALA A 29 -13.80 -11.22 2.61
CA ALA A 29 -13.66 -12.67 2.64
C ALA A 29 -14.73 -13.35 3.50
N SER A 30 -15.08 -12.75 4.66
CA SER A 30 -16.16 -13.25 5.51
C SER A 30 -17.56 -13.04 4.91
N PHE A 31 -17.74 -12.00 4.09
CA PHE A 31 -19.02 -11.67 3.44
C PHE A 31 -18.93 -11.59 1.90
N PRO A 32 -18.79 -12.74 1.20
CA PRO A 32 -18.56 -12.78 -0.25
C PRO A 32 -19.73 -12.25 -1.10
N ARG A 33 -20.91 -12.05 -0.50
CA ARG A 33 -22.11 -11.58 -1.21
C ARG A 33 -22.11 -10.08 -1.48
N ILE A 34 -21.17 -9.31 -0.93
CA ILE A 34 -21.12 -7.85 -1.07
C ILE A 34 -20.01 -7.48 -2.07
N PRO A 35 -20.31 -7.26 -3.37
CA PRO A 35 -19.30 -6.99 -4.39
C PRO A 35 -18.58 -5.65 -4.19
N TYR A 36 -19.22 -4.68 -3.52
CA TYR A 36 -18.64 -3.37 -3.24
C TYR A 36 -17.38 -3.42 -2.37
N LEU A 37 -17.26 -4.41 -1.47
CA LEU A 37 -16.08 -4.54 -0.60
C LEU A 37 -14.81 -4.87 -1.39
N GLN A 38 -14.93 -5.64 -2.47
CA GLN A 38 -13.78 -5.97 -3.31
C GLN A 38 -13.28 -4.72 -4.04
N ALA A 39 -14.19 -3.95 -4.65
CA ALA A 39 -13.83 -2.70 -5.33
C ALA A 39 -13.22 -1.68 -4.35
N LEU A 40 -13.77 -1.57 -3.15
CA LEU A 40 -13.24 -0.69 -2.09
C LEU A 40 -11.84 -1.12 -1.65
N GLY A 41 -11.60 -2.43 -1.48
CA GLY A 41 -10.29 -2.98 -1.12
C GLY A 41 -9.23 -2.70 -2.19
N SER A 42 -9.55 -2.94 -3.47
CA SER A 42 -8.64 -2.63 -4.59
C SER A 42 -8.34 -1.14 -4.69
N ALA A 43 -9.36 -0.28 -4.51
CA ALA A 43 -9.19 1.17 -4.50
C ALA A 43 -8.31 1.64 -3.34
N GLY A 44 -8.53 1.07 -2.14
CA GLY A 44 -7.70 1.31 -0.96
C GLY A 44 -6.24 0.92 -1.21
N MET A 45 -6.01 -0.25 -1.78
CA MET A 45 -4.66 -0.72 -2.11
C MET A 45 -3.97 0.17 -3.15
N ALA A 46 -4.69 0.61 -4.19
CA ALA A 46 -4.17 1.54 -5.18
C ALA A 46 -3.81 2.89 -4.57
N SER A 47 -4.65 3.42 -3.67
CA SER A 47 -4.38 4.67 -2.98
C SER A 47 -3.16 4.58 -2.05
N ALA A 48 -2.97 3.45 -1.36
CA ALA A 48 -1.78 3.20 -0.54
C ALA A 48 -0.52 3.10 -1.40
N ASN A 49 -0.58 2.36 -2.52
CA ASN A 49 0.55 2.24 -3.45
C ASN A 49 1.00 3.62 -3.98
N LEU A 50 0.04 4.48 -4.35
CA LEU A 50 0.34 5.85 -4.78
C LEU A 50 0.90 6.72 -3.66
N CYS A 51 0.40 6.60 -2.42
CA CYS A 51 0.97 7.30 -1.26
C CYS A 51 2.43 6.91 -1.04
N ILE A 52 2.75 5.60 -1.08
CA ILE A 52 4.11 5.11 -0.89
C ILE A 52 5.02 5.58 -2.04
N ALA A 53 4.53 5.57 -3.28
CA ALA A 53 5.27 6.11 -4.42
C ALA A 53 5.60 7.59 -4.25
N ALA A 54 4.62 8.38 -3.79
CA ALA A 54 4.82 9.80 -3.50
C ALA A 54 5.82 10.02 -2.34
N LEU A 55 5.78 9.18 -1.30
CA LEU A 55 6.72 9.24 -0.19
C LEU A 55 8.15 8.95 -0.64
N LEU A 56 8.35 7.90 -1.43
CA LEU A 56 9.66 7.55 -2.01
C LEU A 56 10.18 8.66 -2.93
N GLY A 57 9.30 9.24 -3.76
CA GLY A 57 9.64 10.39 -4.60
C GLY A 57 10.04 11.63 -3.80
N ALA A 58 9.31 11.95 -2.74
CA ALA A 58 9.65 13.06 -1.85
C ALA A 58 11.01 12.85 -1.19
N ARG A 59 11.32 11.63 -0.74
CA ARG A 59 12.63 11.29 -0.18
C ARG A 59 13.76 11.35 -1.20
N TRP A 60 13.51 10.93 -2.43
CA TRP A 60 14.51 11.03 -3.50
C TRP A 60 14.89 12.48 -3.77
N ILE A 61 13.90 13.38 -3.85
CA ILE A 61 14.15 14.81 -4.08
C ILE A 61 14.92 15.45 -2.92
N GLU A 62 14.60 15.09 -1.67
CA GLU A 62 15.26 15.66 -0.49
C GLU A 62 16.69 15.13 -0.29
N ALA A 63 16.88 13.82 -0.45
CA ALA A 63 18.15 13.16 -0.13
C ALA A 63 19.15 13.18 -1.29
N GLY A 64 18.68 13.38 -2.54
CA GLY A 64 19.51 13.42 -3.74
C GLY A 64 20.04 12.05 -4.19
N TYR A 65 19.63 10.96 -3.53
CA TYR A 65 19.97 9.58 -3.89
C TYR A 65 18.70 8.72 -3.98
N PHE A 66 18.80 7.55 -4.64
CA PHE A 66 17.67 6.65 -4.82
C PHE A 66 17.23 6.03 -3.47
N PRO A 67 15.93 6.02 -3.12
CA PRO A 67 15.42 5.65 -1.78
C PRO A 67 15.50 4.13 -1.52
N LEU A 68 16.73 3.62 -1.39
CA LEU A 68 17.10 2.26 -1.02
C LEU A 68 18.33 2.23 -0.09
N SER A 69 18.84 3.40 0.29
CA SER A 69 20.13 3.50 1.00
C SER A 69 20.03 3.07 2.45
N ASN A 70 18.85 3.19 3.06
CA ASN A 70 18.57 2.76 4.42
C ASN A 70 17.55 1.60 4.46
N LEU A 71 17.64 0.75 5.48
CA LEU A 71 16.66 -0.32 5.73
C LEU A 71 15.22 0.20 5.71
N TYR A 72 14.95 1.33 6.36
CA TYR A 72 13.61 1.92 6.37
C TYR A 72 13.09 2.23 4.97
N GLU A 73 13.90 2.92 4.15
CA GLU A 73 13.54 3.25 2.77
C GLU A 73 13.35 1.99 1.92
N SER A 74 14.17 0.96 2.15
CA SER A 74 14.05 -0.33 1.47
C SER A 74 12.76 -1.08 1.82
N LEU A 75 12.26 -0.96 3.06
CA LEU A 75 10.97 -1.54 3.46
C LEU A 75 9.81 -0.85 2.76
N PHE A 76 9.83 0.48 2.66
CA PHE A 76 8.83 1.22 1.90
C PHE A 76 8.87 0.88 0.40
N PHE A 77 10.06 0.71 -0.18
CA PHE A 77 10.18 0.25 -1.56
C PHE A 77 9.65 -1.18 -1.74
N LEU A 78 9.93 -2.08 -0.80
CA LEU A 78 9.39 -3.44 -0.79
C LEU A 78 7.86 -3.43 -0.68
N ALA A 79 7.30 -2.64 0.24
CA ALA A 79 5.86 -2.49 0.40
C ALA A 79 5.21 -1.94 -0.88
N TRP A 80 5.82 -0.94 -1.52
CA TRP A 80 5.38 -0.47 -2.83
C TRP A 80 5.39 -1.59 -3.88
N GLY A 81 6.46 -2.38 -3.92
CA GLY A 81 6.57 -3.53 -4.83
C GLY A 81 5.49 -4.59 -4.58
N ILE A 82 5.26 -4.97 -3.32
CA ILE A 82 4.24 -5.94 -2.93
C ILE A 82 2.84 -5.44 -3.31
N THR A 83 2.53 -4.18 -3.02
CA THR A 83 1.22 -3.59 -3.35
C THR A 83 1.02 -3.43 -4.85
N ALA A 84 2.07 -3.13 -5.62
CA ALA A 84 2.03 -3.09 -7.08
C ALA A 84 1.80 -4.49 -7.69
N VAL A 85 2.53 -5.49 -7.21
CA VAL A 85 2.34 -6.89 -7.63
C VAL A 85 0.96 -7.39 -7.25
N HIS A 86 0.46 -7.02 -6.07
CA HIS A 86 -0.92 -7.31 -5.65
C HIS A 86 -1.93 -6.77 -6.66
N LEU A 87 -1.84 -5.48 -7.03
CA LEU A 87 -2.78 -4.86 -7.98
C LEU A 87 -2.74 -5.55 -9.34
N LEU A 88 -1.55 -5.91 -9.82
CA LEU A 88 -1.39 -6.68 -11.07
C LEU A 88 -2.00 -8.08 -10.96
N ALA A 89 -1.77 -8.77 -9.84
CA ALA A 89 -2.30 -10.11 -9.60
C ALA A 89 -3.83 -10.09 -9.45
N GLU A 90 -4.38 -9.10 -8.75
CA GLU A 90 -5.81 -8.92 -8.59
C GLU A 90 -6.50 -8.60 -9.92
N PHE A 91 -5.89 -7.73 -10.75
CA PHE A 91 -6.40 -7.41 -12.08
C PHE A 91 -6.40 -8.63 -13.01
N LYS A 92 -5.35 -9.47 -12.95
CA LYS A 92 -5.25 -10.68 -13.80
C LYS A 92 -6.09 -11.84 -13.31
N SER A 93 -6.14 -12.07 -12.00
CA SER A 93 -6.78 -13.25 -11.42
C SER A 93 -8.25 -13.02 -11.08
N GLY A 94 -8.68 -11.79 -10.84
CA GLY A 94 -10.02 -11.46 -10.32
C GLY A 94 -10.33 -12.07 -8.94
N SER A 95 -9.35 -12.72 -8.30
CA SER A 95 -9.55 -13.52 -7.09
C SER A 95 -9.40 -12.66 -5.84
N ARG A 96 -10.44 -12.70 -4.99
CA ARG A 96 -10.45 -12.01 -3.68
C ARG A 96 -9.42 -12.52 -2.70
N LEU A 97 -9.00 -13.78 -2.84
CA LEU A 97 -8.05 -14.42 -1.93
C LEU A 97 -6.65 -13.80 -2.04
N VAL A 98 -6.33 -13.19 -3.19
CA VAL A 98 -5.06 -12.49 -3.39
C VAL A 98 -4.93 -11.38 -2.34
N GLY A 99 -5.95 -10.52 -2.22
CA GLY A 99 -5.92 -9.40 -1.26
C GLY A 99 -5.96 -9.82 0.20
N VAL A 100 -6.62 -10.93 0.52
CA VAL A 100 -6.64 -11.49 1.89
C VAL A 100 -5.23 -11.87 2.35
N ALA A 101 -4.40 -12.39 1.43
CA ALA A 101 -3.05 -12.84 1.73
C ALA A 101 -2.02 -11.71 1.66
N THR A 102 -2.09 -10.84 0.66
CA THR A 102 -1.08 -9.82 0.38
C THR A 102 -1.25 -8.54 1.22
N ALA A 103 -2.50 -8.15 1.55
CA ALA A 103 -2.76 -6.95 2.34
C ALA A 103 -2.11 -6.95 3.73
N PRO A 104 -2.17 -8.03 4.55
CA PRO A 104 -1.47 -8.05 5.83
C PRO A 104 0.06 -8.04 5.67
N VAL A 105 0.60 -8.59 4.57
CA VAL A 105 2.04 -8.56 4.30
C VAL A 105 2.49 -7.14 3.97
N ALA A 106 1.76 -6.44 3.09
CA ALA A 106 2.05 -5.04 2.78
C ALA A 106 1.97 -4.17 4.04
N MET A 107 0.93 -4.35 4.84
CA MET A 107 0.71 -3.63 6.10
C MET A 107 1.77 -3.95 7.16
N GLY A 108 2.28 -5.18 7.22
CA GLY A 108 3.30 -5.55 8.20
C GLY A 108 4.71 -5.04 7.88
N VAL A 109 4.94 -4.59 6.64
CA VAL A 109 6.23 -4.10 6.15
C VAL A 109 6.32 -2.56 6.21
N THR A 110 5.19 -1.87 6.15
CA THR A 110 5.07 -0.40 6.35
C THR A 110 4.84 -0.06 7.81
#